data_AF-A0A8X6R915-F1
#
_entry.id   AF-A0A8X6R915-F1
#
_cell.length_a   1.000
_cell.length_b   1.000
_cell.length_c   1.000
_cell.angle_alpha   90.00
_cell.angle_beta   90.00
_cell.angle_gamma   90.00
#
_symmetry.space_group_name_H-M   'P 1'
#
loop_
_entity.id
_entity.type
_entity.pdbx_description
1 polymer ?
#
loop_
_entity_poly.entity_id
_entity_poly.type
_entity_poly.pdbx_seq_one_letter_code
_entity_poly.pdbx_strand_id
1 'polypeptide(L)'
;MNRLTPEQRFQIVVEWAQNEIAVVPDFHKRILFSDEAHFWLNGYVNKQNCRIWSEANPQVYVETPLHPEKLTVWCTLWAGGILLQKR
;
A
#
# COMPACT_ATOMS: atom_id res chain seq x y z
N MET A 1 6.79 -6.78 -27.67
CA MET A 1 7.24 -5.79 -26.67
C MET A 1 7.52 -6.55 -25.38
N ASN A 2 8.78 -6.66 -24.95
CA ASN A 2 9.14 -7.47 -23.78
C ASN A 2 8.76 -6.71 -22.49
N ARG A 3 7.97 -7.34 -21.61
CA ARG A 3 7.62 -6.76 -20.31
C ARG A 3 8.85 -6.82 -19.40
N LEU A 4 9.14 -5.69 -18.75
CA LEU A 4 10.17 -5.60 -17.72
C LEU A 4 9.75 -6.38 -16.46
N THR A 5 10.72 -7.05 -15.82
CA THR A 5 10.52 -7.71 -14.52
C THR A 5 10.30 -6.67 -13.41
N PRO A 6 9.71 -7.05 -12.26
CA PRO A 6 9.55 -6.15 -11.11
C PRO A 6 10.87 -5.50 -10.67
N GLU A 7 11.95 -6.26 -10.67
CA GLU A 7 13.29 -5.81 -10.29
C GLU A 7 13.79 -4.74 -11.26
N GLN A 8 13.63 -4.97 -12.57
CA GLN A 8 14.02 -4.00 -13.60
C GLN A 8 13.24 -2.69 -13.47
N ARG A 9 11.93 -2.77 -13.18
CA ARG A 9 11.09 -1.57 -12.94
C ARG A 9 11.55 -0.82 -11.70
N PHE A 10 11.91 -1.54 -10.64
CA PHE A 10 12.41 -0.94 -9.42
C PHE A 10 13.74 -0.21 -9.65
N GLN A 11 14.68 -0.83 -10.36
CA GLN A 11 15.96 -0.21 -10.67
C GLN A 11 15.82 1.09 -11.47
N ILE A 12 14.92 1.13 -12.46
CA ILE A 12 14.66 2.36 -13.23
C ILE A 12 14.20 3.51 -12.33
N VAL A 13 13.31 3.24 -11.37
CA VAL A 13 12.82 4.27 -10.44
C VAL A 13 13.93 4.72 -9.50
N VAL A 14 14.77 3.81 -9.01
CA VAL A 14 15.90 4.13 -8.14
C VAL A 14 16.92 5.01 -8.86
N GLU A 15 17.33 4.64 -10.08
CA GLU A 15 18.28 5.41 -10.88
C GLU A 15 17.75 6.82 -11.16
N TRP A 16 16.48 6.94 -11.57
CA TRP A 16 15.84 8.23 -11.76
C TRP A 16 15.85 9.07 -10.48
N ALA A 17 15.41 8.50 -9.35
CA ALA A 17 15.32 9.22 -8.08
C ALA A 17 16.70 9.69 -7.60
N GLN A 18 17.74 8.86 -7.74
CA GLN A 18 19.11 9.23 -7.38
C GLN A 18 19.63 10.42 -8.20
N ASN A 19 19.35 10.44 -9.50
CA ASN A 19 19.73 11.56 -10.37
C ASN A 19 19.05 12.87 -9.94
N GLU A 20 17.74 12.84 -9.67
CA GLU A 20 17.01 14.03 -9.22
C GLU A 20 17.49 14.54 -7.85
N ILE A 21 17.76 13.62 -6.91
CA ILE A 21 18.27 13.94 -5.57
C ILE A 21 19.65 14.61 -5.65
N ALA A 22 20.50 14.20 -6.59
CA ALA A 22 21.84 14.78 -6.76
C ALA A 22 21.80 16.21 -7.35
N VAL A 23 20.77 16.53 -8.15
CA VAL A 23 20.67 17.81 -8.88
C VAL A 23 19.84 18.84 -8.12
N VAL A 24 18.78 18.41 -7.43
CA VAL A 24 17.79 19.30 -6.81
C VAL A 24 17.95 19.29 -5.29
N PRO A 25 18.39 20.42 -4.67
CA PRO A 25 18.40 20.54 -3.22
C PRO A 25 17.02 20.29 -2.62
N ASP A 26 16.97 19.56 -1.51
CA ASP A 26 15.73 19.20 -0.82
C ASP A 26 14.67 18.54 -1.72
N PHE A 27 15.07 17.77 -2.74
CA PHE A 27 14.15 17.12 -3.68
C PHE A 27 13.03 16.33 -2.99
N HIS A 28 13.34 15.66 -1.87
CA HIS A 28 12.37 14.93 -1.05
C HIS A 28 11.17 15.78 -0.59
N LYS A 29 11.31 17.11 -0.46
CA LYS A 29 10.19 18.01 -0.12
C LYS A 29 9.24 18.29 -1.28
N ARG A 30 9.67 17.98 -2.51
CA ARG A 30 8.89 18.15 -3.75
C ARG A 30 8.17 16.88 -4.17
N ILE A 31 8.45 15.75 -3.51
CA ILE A 31 7.81 14.47 -3.80
C ILE A 31 6.50 14.38 -3.00
N LEU A 32 5.42 14.07 -3.72
CA LEU A 32 4.13 13.70 -3.16
C LEU A 32 3.91 12.22 -3.47
N PHE A 33 3.82 11.39 -2.42
CA PHE A 33 3.40 9.99 -2.55
C PHE A 33 1.90 9.94 -2.36
N SER A 34 1.16 9.27 -3.24
CA SER A 34 -0.25 9.02 -3.03
C SER A 34 -0.56 7.54 -3.18
N ASP A 35 -1.52 7.07 -2.40
CA ASP A 35 -2.01 5.70 -2.47
C ASP A 35 -3.49 5.60 -2.08
N GLU A 36 -4.11 4.50 -2.48
CA GLU A 36 -5.47 4.13 -2.11
C GLU A 36 -5.44 3.08 -1.00
N ALA A 37 -6.09 3.37 0.12
CA ALA A 37 -6.24 2.43 1.22
C ALA A 37 -7.71 2.07 1.46
N HIS A 38 -7.98 0.79 1.71
CA HIS A 38 -9.30 0.30 2.10
C HIS A 38 -9.32 -0.06 3.58
N PHE A 39 -10.22 0.58 4.32
CA PHE A 39 -10.48 0.27 5.72
C PHE A 39 -11.85 -0.39 5.85
N TRP A 40 -11.89 -1.56 6.47
CA TRP A 40 -13.15 -2.28 6.69
C TRP A 40 -13.75 -1.88 8.04
N LEU A 41 -15.01 -1.47 8.05
CA LEU A 41 -15.65 -0.92 9.26
C LEU A 41 -15.98 -1.98 10.31
N ASN A 42 -15.99 -3.25 9.92
CA ASN A 42 -16.35 -4.37 10.78
C ASN A 42 -15.14 -5.22 11.22
N GLY A 43 -13.91 -4.70 11.07
CA GLY A 43 -12.70 -5.45 11.42
C GLY A 43 -12.41 -6.63 10.48
N TYR A 44 -12.98 -6.62 9.26
CA TYR A 44 -12.71 -7.65 8.27
C TYR A 44 -11.20 -7.74 7.97
N VAL A 45 -10.65 -8.93 8.17
CA VAL A 45 -9.27 -9.28 7.80
C VAL A 45 -9.32 -10.06 6.48
N ASN A 46 -8.52 -9.63 5.50
CA ASN A 46 -8.39 -10.34 4.23
C ASN A 46 -8.05 -11.82 4.48
N LYS A 47 -8.75 -12.75 3.83
CA LYS A 47 -8.56 -14.20 4.00
C LYS A 47 -7.11 -14.65 3.78
N GLN A 48 -6.39 -14.00 2.85
CA GLN A 48 -4.97 -14.29 2.60
C GLN A 48 -4.05 -13.89 3.78
N ASN A 49 -4.46 -12.92 4.59
CA ASN A 49 -3.73 -12.47 5.78
C ASN A 49 -4.22 -13.16 7.07
N CYS A 50 -5.35 -13.87 7.04
CA CYS A 50 -5.90 -14.59 8.19
C CYS A 50 -5.23 -15.96 8.33
N ARG A 51 -4.11 -16.01 9.05
CA ARG A 51 -3.38 -17.26 9.32
C ARG A 51 -3.60 -17.72 10.75
N ILE A 52 -4.29 -18.85 10.91
CA ILE A 52 -4.53 -19.49 12.20
C ILE A 52 -3.43 -20.54 12.43
N TRP A 53 -2.75 -20.46 13.56
CA TRP A 53 -1.73 -21.43 13.95
C TRP A 53 -2.24 -22.29 15.11
N SER A 54 -2.02 -23.59 15.02
CA SER A 54 -2.39 -24.58 16.04
C SER A 54 -1.51 -25.82 15.89
N GLU A 55 -1.23 -26.52 16.99
CA GLU A 55 -0.42 -27.75 17.00
C GLU A 55 -1.14 -28.93 16.32
N ALA A 56 -2.49 -28.91 16.28
CA ALA A 56 -3.33 -29.83 15.54
C ALA A 56 -4.30 -29.06 14.63
N ASN A 57 -4.88 -29.71 13.61
CA ASN A 57 -5.84 -29.07 12.70
C ASN A 57 -6.97 -28.40 13.49
N PRO A 58 -7.05 -27.05 13.52
CA PRO A 58 -7.91 -26.36 14.46
C PRO A 58 -9.40 -26.45 14.09
N GLN A 59 -9.76 -26.92 12.88
CA GLN A 59 -11.14 -26.95 12.37
C GLN A 59 -11.90 -25.63 12.55
N VAL A 60 -11.18 -24.50 12.56
CA VAL A 60 -11.77 -23.17 12.75
C VAL A 60 -12.25 -22.65 11.40
N TYR A 61 -13.53 -22.30 11.35
CA TYR A 61 -14.14 -21.59 10.24
C TYR A 61 -14.51 -20.18 10.72
N VAL A 62 -13.97 -19.17 10.05
CA VAL A 62 -14.35 -17.77 10.28
C VAL A 62 -15.30 -17.35 9.18
N GLU A 63 -16.58 -17.24 9.52
CA GLU A 63 -17.59 -16.71 8.62
C GLU A 63 -17.44 -15.19 8.51
N THR A 64 -17.26 -14.70 7.29
CA THR A 64 -17.17 -13.27 7.01
C THR A 64 -18.24 -12.88 6.00
N PRO A 65 -18.93 -11.73 6.18
CA PRO A 65 -19.88 -11.25 5.19
C PRO A 65 -19.21 -11.07 3.83
N LEU A 66 -19.93 -11.41 2.75
CA LEU A 66 -19.41 -11.38 1.38
C LEU A 66 -19.06 -9.95 0.91
N HIS A 67 -19.76 -8.95 1.46
CA HIS A 67 -19.58 -7.52 1.14
C HIS A 67 -19.59 -6.68 2.42
N PRO A 68 -18.51 -6.71 3.20
CA PRO A 68 -18.41 -5.83 4.36
C PRO A 68 -18.31 -4.37 3.91
N GLU A 69 -18.92 -3.47 4.67
CA GLU A 69 -18.78 -2.04 4.41
C GLU A 69 -17.32 -1.62 4.55
N LYS A 70 -16.84 -0.87 3.56
CA LYS A 70 -15.47 -0.37 3.51
C LYS A 70 -15.45 1.13 3.24
N LEU A 71 -14.52 1.80 3.89
CA LEU A 71 -14.13 3.16 3.60
C LEU A 71 -12.87 3.13 2.72
N THR A 72 -12.98 3.65 1.52
CA THR A 72 -11.83 3.90 0.65
C THR A 72 -11.31 5.31 0.91
N VAL A 73 -10.04 5.43 1.28
CA VAL A 73 -9.38 6.72 1.49
C VAL A 73 -8.29 6.90 0.45
N TRP A 74 -8.23 8.08 -0.14
CA TRP A 74 -7.08 8.54 -0.89
C TRP A 74 -6.22 9.40 0.02
N CYS A 75 -4.96 9.00 0.19
CA CYS A 75 -4.01 9.68 1.06
C CYS A 75 -2.81 10.13 0.24
N THR A 76 -2.37 11.36 0.48
CA THR A 76 -1.13 11.89 -0.09
C THR A 76 -0.19 12.28 1.04
N LEU A 77 1.04 11.78 1.00
CA LEU A 77 2.13 12.06 1.92
C LEU A 77 3.18 12.93 1.24
N TRP A 78 3.66 13.94 1.95
CA TRP A 78 4.78 14.76 1.51
C TRP A 78 5.60 15.20 2.71
N ALA A 79 6.74 15.85 2.50
CA ALA A 79 7.64 16.20 3.61
C ALA A 79 7.02 17.10 4.69
N GLY A 80 5.97 17.85 4.36
CA GLY A 80 5.23 18.69 5.31
C GLY A 80 4.07 17.99 6.05
N GLY A 81 3.79 16.71 5.76
CA GLY A 81 2.77 15.92 6.47
C GLY A 81 1.80 15.19 5.54
N ILE A 82 0.56 15.04 6.01
CA ILE A 82 -0.47 14.21 5.38
C ILE A 82 -1.58 15.10 4.80
N LEU A 83 -1.94 14.86 3.55
CA LEU A 83 -3.12 15.41 2.90
C LEU A 83 -4.12 14.28 2.67
N LEU A 84 -5.29 14.37 3.29
CA LEU A 84 -6.35 13.36 3.19
C LEU A 84 -7.50 13.86 2.34
N GLN A 85 -7.92 13.05 1.36
CA GLN A 85 -9.16 13.23 0.63
C GLN A 85 -10.06 12.02 0.93
N LYS A 86 -11.09 12.21 1.76
CA LYS A 86 -12.17 11.23 1.88
C LYS A 86 -13.13 11.42 0.71
N ARG A 87 -13.52 10.32 0.04
CA ARG A 87 -14.70 10.31 -0.82
C ARG A 87 -15.94 10.09 0.02
#